data_AF-A0A7Y3GB51-F1
#
_entry.id   AF-A0A7Y3GB51-F1
#
_cell.length_a   1.000
_cell.length_b   1.000
_cell.length_c   1.000
_cell.angle_alpha   90.00
_cell.angle_beta   90.00
_cell.angle_gamma   90.00
#
_symmetry.space_group_name_H-M   'P 1'
#
loop_
_entity.id
_entity.type
_entity.pdbx_description
1 polymer ?
#
loop_
_entity_poly.entity_id
_entity_poly.type
_entity_poly.pdbx_seq_one_letter_code
_entity_poly.pdbx_strand_id
1 'polypeptide(L)' 'FTLTEGGTGGFSVAVGCTSTQHTEEVTRTVYRLSAVATRGAFGERDYASRTIEVSVTDAP' A
#
# COMPACT_ATOMS: atom_id res chain seq x y z
N PHE A 1 4.90 -1.06 -9.06
CA PHE A 1 4.93 0.39 -9.34
C PHE A 1 4.62 1.13 -8.06
N THR A 2 5.40 2.16 -7.71
CA THR A 2 5.19 2.97 -6.50
C THR A 2 4.70 4.35 -6.94
N LEU A 3 3.47 4.69 -6.61
CA LEU A 3 2.90 6.01 -6.85
C LEU A 3 3.09 6.84 -5.58
N THR A 4 3.78 7.97 -5.71
CA THR A 4 3.94 8.95 -4.64
C THR A 4 3.00 10.11 -4.95
N GLU A 5 1.97 10.28 -4.14
CA GLU A 5 1.10 11.45 -4.23
C GLU A 5 1.53 12.49 -3.20
N GLY A 6 1.67 13.74 -3.64
CA GLY A 6 2.06 14.85 -2.79
C GLY A 6 0.88 15.40 -2.00
N GLY A 7 1.00 15.41 -0.67
CA GLY A 7 0.47 16.48 0.15
C GLY A 7 -0.94 16.29 0.72
N THR A 8 -1.03 15.56 1.84
CA THR A 8 -2.06 15.82 2.86
C THR A 8 -1.38 16.44 4.08
N GLY A 9 -1.16 17.76 4.06
CA GLY A 9 -0.71 18.57 5.21
C GLY A 9 0.40 17.95 6.09
N GLY A 10 1.58 17.65 5.51
CA GLY A 10 2.76 17.18 6.25
C GLY A 10 3.03 15.67 6.19
N PHE A 11 2.17 14.87 5.53
CA PHE A 11 2.41 13.45 5.28
C PHE A 11 2.87 13.19 3.84
N SER A 12 3.91 12.37 3.70
CA SER A 12 4.32 11.69 2.47
C SER A 12 3.63 10.34 2.40
N VAL A 13 3.02 10.01 1.25
CA VAL A 13 2.30 8.74 1.05
C VAL A 13 2.96 7.95 -0.07
N ALA A 14 3.31 6.70 0.21
CA ALA A 14 3.80 5.73 -0.76
C ALA A 14 2.79 4.60 -0.91
N VAL A 15 2.32 4.37 -2.14
CA VAL A 15 1.39 3.28 -2.46
C VAL A 15 2.12 2.21 -3.28
N GLY A 16 2.12 0.99 -2.77
CA GLY A 16 2.60 -0.22 -3.44
C GLY A 16 1.43 -1.11 -3.86
N CYS A 17 1.56 -1.70 -5.04
CA CYS A 17 0.65 -2.75 -5.50
C CYS A 17 1.49 -3.94 -5.98
N THR A 18 1.14 -5.12 -5.49
CA THR A 18 1.69 -6.40 -5.93
C THR A 18 0.54 -7.30 -6.37
N SER A 19 0.73 -8.04 -7.45
CA SER A 19 -0.24 -9.03 -7.91
C SER A 19 0.40 -10.41 -7.93
N THR A 20 -0.33 -11.41 -7.45
CA THR A 20 0.04 -12.82 -7.55
C THR A 20 -1.09 -13.59 -8.21
N GLN A 21 -0.74 -14.42 -9.18
CA GLN A 21 -1.68 -15.30 -9.85
C GLN A 21 -1.59 -16.70 -9.23
N HIS A 22 -2.74 -17.26 -8.86
CA HIS A 22 -2.86 -18.60 -8.32
C HIS A 22 -3.75 -19.42 -9.25
N THR A 23 -3.23 -20.56 -9.71
CA THR A 23 -3.97 -21.49 -10.56
C THR A 23 -4.15 -22.79 -9.79
N GLU A 24 -5.37 -23.04 -9.33
CA GLU A 24 -5.80 -24.34 -8.79
C GLU A 24 -6.68 -25.04 -9.84
N GLU A 25 -8.00 -24.81 -9.82
CA GLU A 25 -8.93 -25.22 -10.88
C GLU A 25 -9.34 -24.06 -11.79
N VAL A 26 -9.36 -22.84 -11.25
CA VAL A 26 -9.61 -21.58 -11.96
C VAL A 26 -8.47 -20.62 -11.62
N THR A 27 -7.97 -19.92 -12.63
CA THR A 27 -6.96 -18.88 -12.44
C THR A 27 -7.56 -17.70 -11.67
N ARG A 28 -6.99 -17.39 -10.51
CA ARG A 28 -7.37 -16.25 -9.67
C ARG A 28 -6.22 -15.27 -9.57
N THR A 29 -6.53 -13.98 -9.57
CA THR A 29 -5.53 -12.93 -9.34
C THR A 29 -5.80 -12.29 -7.99
N VAL A 30 -4.79 -12.30 -7.13
CA VAL A 30 -4.80 -11.63 -5.84
C VAL A 30 -3.96 -10.36 -5.97
N TYR A 31 -4.54 -9.23 -5.62
CA TYR A 31 -3.90 -7.93 -5.57
C TYR A 31 -3.72 -7.52 -4.12
N ARG A 32 -2.47 -7.26 -3.73
CA ARG A 32 -2.12 -6.66 -2.44
C ARG A 32 -1.74 -5.22 -2.64
N LEU A 33 -2.56 -4.34 -2.10
CA LEU A 33 -2.35 -2.90 -2.05
C LEU A 33 -1.82 -2.55 -0.67
N SER A 34 -0.66 -1.92 -0.61
CA SER A 34 -0.12 -1.35 0.62
C SER A 34 0.02 0.17 0.45
N ALA A 35 -0.39 0.91 1.47
CA ALA A 35 -0.21 2.36 1.51
C ALA A 35 0.47 2.73 2.82
N VAL A 36 1.59 3.43 2.74
CA VAL A 36 2.35 3.91 3.88
C VAL A 36 2.32 5.42 3.87
N ALA A 37 1.72 6.03 4.89
CA ALA A 37 1.74 7.46 5.13
C ALA A 37 2.74 7.77 6.26
N THR A 38 3.68 8.68 6.02
CA THR A 38 4.69 9.12 7.00
C THR A 38 4.74 10.63 7.11
N ARG A 39 4.76 11.17 8.33
CA ARG A 39 5.10 12.57 8.63
C ARG A 39 6.42 12.59 9.38
N GLY A 40 7.36 13.43 8.92
CA GLY A 40 8.70 13.54 9.49
C GLY A 40 9.56 12.28 9.32
N ALA A 41 10.73 12.29 9.94
CA ALA A 41 11.67 11.17 9.99
C ALA A 41 11.65 10.47 11.35
N PHE A 42 12.02 9.19 11.38
CA PHE A 42 12.15 8.45 12.64
C PHE A 42 13.12 9.16 13.59
N GLY A 43 12.68 9.44 14.81
CA GLY A 43 13.44 10.19 15.82
C GLY A 43 13.06 11.66 15.94
N GLU A 44 12.26 12.21 15.02
CA GLU A 44 11.69 13.55 15.16
C GLU A 44 10.47 13.54 16.09
N ARG A 45 10.26 14.63 16.84
CA ARG A 45 9.09 14.83 17.74
C ARG A 45 7.76 14.60 17.02
N ASP A 46 7.76 14.88 15.72
CA ASP A 46 6.60 14.98 14.85
C ASP A 46 6.36 13.71 14.03
N TYR A 47 7.17 12.66 14.28
CA TYR A 47 7.14 11.41 13.55
C TYR A 47 5.81 10.67 13.73
N ALA A 48 5.11 10.44 12.63
CA ALA A 48 3.94 9.58 12.60
C ALA A 48 3.97 8.71 11.35
N SER A 49 3.66 7.41 11.51
CA SER A 49 3.54 6.48 10.39
C SER A 49 2.24 5.68 10.50
N ARG A 50 1.54 5.52 9.38
CA ARG A 50 0.36 4.67 9.26
C ARG A 50 0.51 3.80 8.03
N THR A 51 0.24 2.51 8.19
CA THR A 51 0.22 1.55 7.10
C THR A 51 -1.19 1.00 6.96
N ILE A 52 -1.70 0.98 5.73
CA ILE A 52 -2.94 0.33 5.36
C ILE A 52 -2.57 -0.79 4.39
N GLU A 53 -3.09 -1.99 4.62
CA GLU A 53 -2.96 -3.12 3.72
C GLU A 53 -4.35 -3.61 3.32
N VAL A 54 -4.56 -3.79 2.02
CA VAL A 54 -5.80 -4.31 1.44
C VAL A 54 -5.45 -5.46 0.51
N SER A 55 -6.19 -6.55 0.64
CA SER A 55 -6.15 -7.68 -0.28
C SER A 55 -7.44 -7.72 -1.09
N VAL A 56 -7.32 -7.71 -2.42
CA VAL A 56 -8.43 -7.83 -3.36
C VAL A 56 -8.23 -9.11 -4.14
N THR A 57 -9.25 -9.96 -4.20
CA THR A 57 -9.21 -11.18 -5.00
C THR A 57 -10.29 -11.08 -6.08
N ASP A 58 -9.88 -11.31 -7.32
CA ASP A 58 -10.80 -11.67 -8.39
C ASP A 58 -11.26 -13.11 -8.13
N ALA A 59 -12.39 -13.24 -7.41
CA ALA A 59 -13.11 -14.49 -7.25
C ALA A 59 -14.51 -14.29 -7.84
N PRO A 60 -15.00 -15.22 -8.68
CA PRO A 60 -16.33 -15.13 -9.28
C PRO A 60 -17.46 -15.27 -8.26
#